data_AF-A0AAX2TLC0-F1
#
_entry.id   AF-A0AAX2TLC0-F1
#
_cell.length_a   1.000
_cell.length_b   1.000
_cell.length_c   1.000
_cell.angle_alpha   90.00
_cell.angle_beta   90.00
_cell.angle_gamma   90.00
#
_symmetry.space_group_name_H-M   'P 1'
#
loop_
_entity.id
_entity.type
_entity.pdbx_description
1 polymer ?
#
loop_
_entity_poly.entity_id
_entity_poly.type
_entity_poly.pdbx_seq_one_letter_code
_entity_poly.pdbx_strand_id
1 'polypeptide(L)'
;RLYAHLIQLGAGFHDRSRSGELVSRLTADSELLRSVVGSTMSVALRSSVTVVGSLAMLFVTSPRLAAWSLLGIPLAVLPIIIGARKLRTVARSSQDRIADANSLASETLGAVRTVQAHAREPYERGRFDHALGDAIKAARRRIG
;
A
#
# COMPACT_ATOMS: atom_id res chain seq x y z
N ARG A 1 22.62 -11.91 -18.14
CA ARG A 1 22.62 -13.27 -17.54
C ARG A 1 21.23 -13.91 -17.57
N LEU A 2 20.15 -13.22 -17.19
CA LEU A 2 18.77 -13.73 -17.31
C LEU A 2 18.33 -14.01 -18.77
N TYR A 3 18.69 -13.12 -19.71
CA TYR A 3 18.41 -13.26 -21.15
C TYR A 3 19.01 -14.54 -21.76
N ALA A 4 20.22 -14.93 -21.34
CA ALA A 4 20.87 -16.15 -21.82
C ALA A 4 20.16 -17.43 -21.32
N HIS A 5 19.51 -17.37 -20.15
CA HIS A 5 18.76 -18.49 -19.60
C HIS A 5 17.37 -18.64 -20.24
N LEU A 6 16.76 -17.51 -20.64
CA LEU A 6 15.45 -17.49 -21.32
C LEU A 6 15.52 -18.08 -22.74
N ILE A 7 16.67 -17.99 -23.42
CA ILE A 7 16.86 -18.52 -24.78
C ILE A 7 17.15 -20.04 -24.77
N GLN A 8 17.52 -20.61 -23.62
CA GLN A 8 17.77 -22.05 -23.47
C GLN A 8 16.51 -22.86 -23.10
N LEU A 9 15.37 -22.20 -22.88
CA LEU A 9 14.13 -22.91 -22.55
C LEU A 9 13.45 -23.46 -23.82
N GLY A 10 13.10 -24.75 -23.77
CA GLY A 10 12.54 -25.48 -24.90
C GLY A 10 11.19 -24.93 -25.39
N ALA A 11 10.89 -25.20 -26.68
CA ALA A 11 9.76 -24.66 -27.44
C ALA A 11 8.38 -24.76 -26.74
N GLY A 12 8.17 -25.77 -25.89
CA GLY A 12 6.93 -25.92 -25.11
C GLY A 12 6.67 -24.82 -24.05
N PHE A 13 7.68 -24.05 -23.66
CA PHE A 13 7.52 -22.87 -22.79
C PHE A 13 7.10 -21.62 -23.57
N HIS A 14 7.53 -21.52 -24.84
CA HIS A 14 7.16 -20.43 -25.75
C HIS A 14 5.71 -20.56 -26.26
N ASP A 15 5.17 -21.78 -26.33
CA ASP A 15 3.78 -22.02 -26.77
C ASP A 15 2.73 -21.83 -25.64
N ARG A 16 3.12 -21.96 -24.36
CA ARG A 16 2.18 -21.96 -23.23
C ARG A 16 2.07 -20.64 -22.47
N SER A 17 3.04 -19.74 -22.62
CA SER A 17 3.03 -18.44 -21.96
C SER A 17 3.13 -17.35 -23.02
N ARG A 18 2.23 -16.36 -23.01
CA ARG A 18 2.37 -15.14 -23.82
C ARG A 18 3.73 -14.51 -23.49
N SER A 19 4.76 -14.76 -24.31
CA SER A 19 6.12 -14.20 -24.13
C SER A 19 6.13 -12.69 -23.94
N GLY A 20 5.10 -11.99 -24.43
CA GLY A 20 4.91 -10.55 -24.22
C GLY A 20 4.64 -10.13 -22.77
N GLU A 21 3.99 -10.94 -21.93
CA GLU A 21 3.68 -10.54 -20.54
C GLU A 21 4.89 -10.68 -19.61
N LEU A 22 5.71 -11.71 -19.81
CA LEU A 22 6.96 -11.88 -19.06
C LEU A 22 7.97 -10.77 -19.42
N VAL A 23 8.11 -10.44 -20.70
CA VAL A 23 8.95 -9.33 -21.16
C VAL A 23 8.42 -7.97 -20.69
N SER A 24 7.10 -7.78 -20.67
CA SER A 24 6.47 -6.56 -20.13
C SER A 24 6.72 -6.39 -18.64
N ARG A 25 6.59 -7.46 -17.84
CA ARG A 25 6.91 -7.43 -16.39
C ARG A 25 8.39 -7.17 -16.13
N LEU A 26 9.28 -7.83 -16.87
CA LEU A 26 10.73 -7.60 -16.76
C LEU A 26 11.17 -6.19 -17.18
N THR A 27 10.53 -5.63 -18.21
CA THR A 27 10.80 -4.25 -18.67
C THR A 27 10.23 -3.24 -17.68
N ALA A 28 9.01 -3.46 -17.17
CA ALA A 28 8.41 -2.63 -16.13
C ALA A 28 9.23 -2.66 -14.82
N ASP A 29 9.70 -3.83 -14.40
CA ASP A 29 10.55 -3.98 -13.21
C ASP A 29 11.92 -3.30 -13.38
N SER A 30 12.47 -3.33 -14.59
CA SER A 30 13.73 -2.63 -14.92
C SER A 30 13.57 -1.12 -14.93
N GLU A 31 12.45 -0.59 -15.44
CA GLU A 31 12.12 0.83 -15.42
C GLU A 31 11.90 1.33 -14.00
N LEU A 32 11.20 0.54 -13.16
CA LEU A 32 11.03 0.80 -11.74
C LEU A 32 12.37 0.82 -11.00
N LEU A 33 13.25 -0.16 -11.25
CA LEU A 33 14.60 -0.18 -10.70
C LEU A 33 15.43 1.04 -11.14
N ARG A 34 15.35 1.43 -12.41
CA ARG A 34 16.07 2.59 -12.95
C ARG A 34 15.56 3.91 -12.33
N SER A 35 14.25 4.02 -12.12
CA SER A 35 13.61 5.13 -11.43
C SER A 35 14.03 5.20 -9.95
N VAL A 36 13.94 4.10 -9.22
CA VAL A 36 14.29 4.04 -7.80
C VAL A 36 15.78 4.33 -7.58
N VAL A 37 16.67 3.74 -8.38
CA VAL A 37 18.12 3.90 -8.25
C VAL A 37 18.59 5.25 -8.79
N GLY A 38 18.03 5.73 -9.90
CA GLY A 38 18.48 6.96 -10.55
C GLY A 38 17.87 8.23 -9.97
N SER A 39 16.54 8.32 -9.95
CA SER A 39 15.83 9.54 -9.59
C SER A 39 15.57 9.63 -8.09
N THR A 40 15.05 8.57 -7.47
CA THR A 40 14.69 8.59 -6.04
C THR A 40 15.93 8.75 -5.17
N MET A 41 17.01 8.03 -5.48
CA MET A 41 18.28 8.17 -4.75
C MET A 41 18.88 9.57 -4.92
N SER A 42 18.86 10.15 -6.13
CA SER A 42 19.33 11.53 -6.37
C SER A 42 18.50 12.56 -5.61
N VAL A 43 17.17 12.41 -5.61
CA VAL A 43 16.26 13.28 -4.87
C VAL A 43 16.47 13.13 -3.36
N ALA A 44 16.64 11.91 -2.86
CA ALA A 44 16.92 11.65 -1.45
C ALA A 44 18.25 12.25 -1.01
N LEU A 45 19.31 12.08 -1.80
CA LEU A 45 20.62 12.66 -1.54
C LEU A 45 20.56 14.19 -1.55
N ARG A 46 19.97 14.79 -2.60
CA ARG A 46 19.76 16.24 -2.68
C ARG A 46 18.99 16.75 -1.48
N SER A 47 17.86 16.13 -1.15
CA SER A 47 17.03 16.53 -0.02
C SER A 47 17.79 16.44 1.29
N SER A 48 18.60 15.40 1.48
CA SER A 48 19.45 15.23 2.66
C SER A 48 20.49 16.35 2.77
N VAL A 49 21.20 16.65 1.68
CA VAL A 49 22.17 17.76 1.62
C VAL A 49 21.49 19.10 1.86
N THR A 50 20.32 19.34 1.26
CA THR A 50 19.55 20.57 1.46
C THR A 50 19.10 20.71 2.92
N VAL A 51 18.60 19.65 3.55
CA VAL A 51 18.17 19.68 4.96
C VAL A 51 19.37 19.98 5.88
N VAL A 52 20.48 19.27 5.72
CA VAL A 52 21.68 19.46 6.54
C VAL A 52 22.26 20.87 6.32
N GLY A 53 22.38 21.30 5.08
CA GLY A 53 22.89 22.63 4.74
C GLY A 53 21.99 23.75 5.28
N SER A 54 20.67 23.60 5.16
CA SER A 54 19.72 24.59 5.68
C SER A 54 19.73 24.66 7.21
N LEU A 55 19.81 23.51 7.90
CA LEU A 55 19.96 23.49 9.35
C LEU A 55 21.25 24.18 9.79
N ALA A 56 22.38 23.83 9.17
CA ALA A 56 23.68 24.43 9.49
C ALA A 56 23.65 25.96 9.28
N MET A 57 23.10 26.41 8.14
CA MET A 57 22.98 27.84 7.84
C MET A 57 22.06 28.57 8.83
N LEU A 58 20.97 27.92 9.27
CA LEU A 58 20.06 28.45 10.28
C LEU A 58 20.73 28.64 11.64
N PHE A 59 21.53 27.66 12.08
CA PHE A 59 22.30 27.75 13.33
C PHE A 59 23.38 28.82 13.26
N VAL A 60 24.07 28.97 12.14
CA VAL A 60 25.10 30.01 11.95
C VAL A 60 24.49 31.40 11.91
N THR A 61 23.35 31.58 11.25
CA THR A 61 22.71 32.90 11.10
C THR A 61 22.09 33.37 12.41
N SER A 62 21.36 32.48 13.10
CA SER A 62 20.61 32.86 14.30
C SER A 62 20.34 31.66 15.20
N PRO A 63 21.20 31.40 16.19
CA PRO A 63 21.02 30.29 17.14
C PRO A 63 19.69 30.36 17.91
N ARG A 64 19.19 31.59 18.16
CA ARG A 64 17.96 31.84 18.91
C ARG A 64 16.70 31.44 18.13
N LEU A 65 16.64 31.75 16.84
CA LEU A 65 15.54 31.31 15.96
C LEU A 65 15.61 29.81 15.69
N ALA A 66 16.82 29.25 15.57
CA ALA A 66 17.03 27.80 15.45
C ALA A 66 16.47 27.04 16.67
N ALA A 67 16.65 27.55 17.89
CA ALA A 67 16.09 26.95 19.10
C ALA A 67 14.55 26.99 19.10
N TRP A 68 13.94 28.10 18.69
CA TRP A 68 12.49 28.21 18.56
C TRP A 68 11.92 27.30 17.47
N SER A 69 12.57 27.18 16.32
CA SER A 69 12.13 26.28 15.26
C SER A 69 12.29 24.80 15.65
N LEU A 70 13.35 24.47 16.39
CA LEU A 70 13.57 23.12 16.92
C LEU A 70 12.48 22.69 17.91
N LEU A 71 11.82 23.62 18.61
CA LEU A 71 10.64 23.32 19.43
C LEU A 71 9.33 23.41 18.63
N GLY A 72 9.18 24.47 17.83
CA GLY A 72 7.95 24.78 17.11
C GLY A 72 7.61 23.77 16.02
N ILE A 73 8.61 23.27 15.29
CA ILE A 73 8.40 22.25 14.25
C ILE A 73 7.87 20.95 14.88
N PRO A 74 8.51 20.35 15.90
CA PRO A 74 7.92 19.20 16.59
C PRO A 74 6.54 19.50 17.15
N LEU A 75 6.31 20.66 17.77
CA LEU A 75 5.00 20.98 18.35
C LEU A 75 3.88 21.00 17.30
N ALA A 76 4.18 21.47 16.08
CA ALA A 76 3.25 21.47 14.96
C ALA A 76 3.11 20.09 14.29
N VAL A 77 4.21 19.36 14.12
CA VAL A 77 4.26 18.08 13.38
C VAL A 77 3.78 16.90 14.23
N LEU A 78 4.06 16.89 15.54
CA LEU A 78 3.69 15.81 16.46
C LEU A 78 2.18 15.49 16.45
N PRO A 79 1.25 16.45 16.61
CA PRO A 79 -0.19 16.16 16.56
C PRO A 79 -0.61 15.62 15.19
N ILE A 80 0.01 16.09 14.10
CA ILE A 80 -0.24 15.58 12.74
C ILE A 80 0.19 14.12 12.63
N ILE A 81 1.39 13.76 13.12
CA ILE A 81 1.88 12.38 13.09
C ILE A 81 1.01 11.46 13.95
N ILE A 82 0.60 11.90 15.15
CA ILE A 82 -0.29 11.14 16.03
C ILE A 82 -1.64 10.91 15.35
N GLY A 83 -2.22 11.97 14.77
CA GLY A 83 -3.46 11.89 14.00
C GLY A 83 -3.34 10.93 12.80
N ALA A 84 -2.25 11.04 12.03
CA ALA A 84 -1.97 10.17 10.89
C ALA A 84 -1.80 8.69 11.30
N ARG A 85 -1.12 8.41 12.43
CA ARG A 85 -0.98 7.04 12.96
C ARG A 85 -2.32 6.45 13.40
N LYS A 86 -3.15 7.25 14.08
CA LYS A 86 -4.49 6.84 14.48
C LYS A 86 -5.35 6.56 13.24
N LEU A 87 -5.34 7.47 12.27
CA LEU A 87 -6.07 7.32 11.02
C LEU A 87 -5.62 6.07 10.25
N ARG A 88 -4.31 5.80 10.16
CA ARG A 88 -3.77 4.60 9.51
C ARG A 88 -4.26 3.32 10.16
N THR A 89 -4.34 3.30 11.50
CA THR A 89 -4.83 2.15 12.27
C THR A 89 -6.31 1.91 12.01
N VAL A 90 -7.13 2.97 12.04
CA VAL A 90 -8.58 2.89 11.74
C VAL A 90 -8.82 2.48 10.28
N ALA A 91 -8.04 3.02 9.34
CA ALA A 91 -8.12 2.69 7.93
C ALA A 91 -7.82 1.20 7.68
N ARG A 92 -6.78 0.67 8.34
CA ARG A 92 -6.44 -0.76 8.25
C ARG A 92 -7.58 -1.64 8.77
N SER A 93 -8.12 -1.34 9.95
CA SER A 93 -9.26 -2.09 10.50
C SER A 93 -10.51 -2.06 9.60
N SER A 94 -10.73 -0.97 8.88
CA SER A 94 -11.85 -0.87 7.93
C SER A 94 -11.60 -1.72 6.69
N GLN A 95 -10.37 -1.71 6.18
CA GLN A 95 -9.97 -2.55 5.04
C GLN A 95 -10.04 -4.03 5.37
N ASP A 96 -9.58 -4.44 6.57
CA ASP A 96 -9.63 -5.83 7.02
C ASP A 96 -11.08 -6.35 7.05
N ARG A 97 -12.03 -5.57 7.58
CA ARG A 97 -13.46 -5.96 7.58
C ARG A 97 -14.08 -6.05 6.19
N ILE A 98 -13.65 -5.20 5.25
CA ILE A 98 -14.08 -5.30 3.84
C ILE A 98 -13.50 -6.57 3.21
N ALA A 99 -12.26 -6.93 3.53
CA ALA A 99 -11.64 -8.16 3.05
C ALA A 99 -12.38 -9.40 3.58
N ASP A 100 -12.80 -9.41 4.84
CA ASP A 100 -13.58 -10.50 5.42
C ASP A 100 -14.93 -10.69 4.70
N ALA A 101 -15.64 -9.59 4.43
CA ALA A 101 -16.91 -9.63 3.69
C ALA A 101 -16.72 -10.15 2.24
N ASN A 102 -15.65 -9.73 1.57
CA ASN A 102 -15.32 -10.21 0.23
C ASN A 102 -14.91 -11.69 0.24
N SER A 103 -14.17 -12.14 1.25
CA SER A 103 -13.79 -13.54 1.40
C SER A 103 -15.03 -14.42 1.56
N LEU A 104 -15.98 -13.99 2.41
CA LEU A 104 -17.23 -14.69 2.59
C LEU A 104 -18.04 -14.77 1.28
N ALA A 105 -18.17 -13.65 0.56
CA ALA A 105 -18.86 -13.64 -0.72
C ALA A 105 -18.18 -14.58 -1.73
N SER A 106 -16.85 -14.59 -1.79
CA SER A 106 -16.09 -15.49 -2.66
C SER A 106 -16.29 -16.96 -2.30
N GLU A 107 -16.37 -17.29 -1.02
CA GLU A 107 -16.65 -18.65 -0.53
C GLU A 107 -18.07 -19.09 -0.91
N THR A 108 -19.08 -18.27 -0.61
CA THR A 108 -20.49 -18.56 -0.93
C THR A 108 -20.71 -18.68 -2.44
N LEU A 109 -20.12 -17.79 -3.25
CA LEU A 109 -20.24 -17.82 -4.71
C LEU A 109 -19.46 -19.00 -5.30
N GLY A 110 -18.29 -19.33 -4.77
CA GLY A 110 -17.51 -20.50 -5.17
C GLY A 110 -18.25 -21.81 -4.88
N ALA A 111 -19.00 -21.86 -3.78
CA ALA A 111 -19.80 -23.01 -3.36
C ALA A 111 -21.31 -22.85 -3.65
N VAL A 112 -21.70 -22.03 -4.64
CA VAL A 112 -23.11 -21.66 -4.85
C VAL A 112 -24.04 -22.86 -5.04
N ARG A 113 -23.57 -23.92 -5.71
CA ARG A 113 -24.35 -25.16 -5.89
C ARG A 113 -24.61 -25.86 -4.57
N THR A 114 -23.63 -25.87 -3.66
CA THR A 114 -23.76 -26.46 -2.32
C THR A 114 -24.73 -25.67 -1.46
N VAL A 115 -24.68 -24.33 -1.55
CA VAL A 115 -25.60 -23.44 -0.82
C VAL A 115 -27.04 -23.65 -1.28
N GLN A 116 -27.27 -23.72 -2.61
CA GLN A 116 -28.58 -23.97 -3.20
C GLN A 116 -29.10 -25.39 -2.90
N ALA A 117 -28.23 -26.40 -2.96
CA ALA A 117 -28.59 -27.78 -2.62
C ALA A 117 -29.08 -27.95 -1.18
N HIS A 118 -28.64 -27.09 -0.27
CA HIS A 118 -29.08 -27.06 1.13
C HIS A 118 -30.09 -25.94 1.44
N ALA A 119 -30.59 -25.21 0.43
CA ALA A 119 -31.50 -24.08 0.58
C ALA A 119 -31.05 -23.05 1.64
N ARG A 120 -29.73 -22.77 1.68
CA ARG A 120 -29.08 -21.89 2.68
C ARG A 120 -28.86 -20.46 2.21
N GLU A 121 -29.41 -20.06 1.07
CA GLU A 121 -29.27 -18.70 0.53
C GLU A 121 -29.70 -17.60 1.52
N PRO A 122 -30.80 -17.72 2.28
CA PRO A 122 -31.18 -16.70 3.26
C PRO A 122 -30.17 -16.57 4.40
N TYR A 123 -29.58 -17.70 4.82
CA TYR A 123 -28.59 -17.75 5.88
C TYR A 123 -27.27 -17.08 5.46
N GLU A 124 -26.75 -17.43 4.28
CA GLU A 124 -25.51 -16.84 3.76
C GLU A 124 -25.68 -15.35 3.44
N ARG A 125 -26.86 -14.93 2.97
CA ARG A 125 -27.19 -13.50 2.79
C ARG A 125 -27.14 -12.75 4.11
N GLY A 126 -27.76 -13.28 5.17
CA GLY A 126 -27.71 -12.66 6.50
C GLY A 126 -26.29 -12.56 7.06
N ARG A 127 -25.46 -13.59 6.82
CA ARG A 127 -24.05 -13.59 7.23
C ARG A 127 -23.22 -12.52 6.49
N PHE A 128 -23.45 -12.34 5.19
CA PHE A 128 -22.82 -11.28 4.41
C PHE A 128 -23.27 -9.88 4.86
N ASP A 129 -24.57 -9.67 5.07
CA ASP A 129 -25.11 -8.40 5.54
C ASP A 129 -24.53 -8.00 6.91
N HIS A 130 -24.32 -8.97 7.80
CA HIS A 130 -23.68 -8.74 9.09
C HIS A 130 -22.23 -8.28 8.93
N ALA A 131 -21.43 -8.98 8.11
CA ALA A 131 -20.03 -8.64 7.84
C ALA A 131 -19.90 -7.26 7.17
N LEU A 132 -20.78 -6.95 6.21
CA LEU A 132 -20.84 -5.66 5.55
C LEU A 132 -21.23 -4.54 6.52
N GLY A 133 -22.21 -4.79 7.40
CA GLY A 133 -22.61 -3.87 8.46
C GLY A 133 -21.45 -3.53 9.40
N ASP A 134 -20.63 -4.53 9.76
CA ASP A 134 -19.42 -4.34 10.55
C ASP A 134 -18.36 -3.49 9.81
N ALA A 135 -18.15 -3.72 8.52
CA ALA A 135 -17.26 -2.91 7.70
C ALA A 135 -17.71 -1.44 7.63
N ILE A 136 -19.01 -1.20 7.42
CA ILE A 136 -19.60 0.15 7.39
C ILE A 136 -19.47 0.84 8.74
N LYS A 137 -19.68 0.13 9.85
CA LYS A 137 -19.55 0.68 11.21
C LYS A 137 -18.10 1.09 11.51
N ALA A 138 -17.12 0.30 11.07
CA ALA A 138 -15.71 0.67 11.17
C ALA A 138 -15.36 1.88 10.28
N ALA A 139 -15.92 1.94 9.06
CA ALA A 139 -15.73 3.07 8.16
C ALA A 139 -16.36 4.37 8.71
N ARG A 140 -17.52 4.32 9.38
CA ARG A 140 -18.12 5.50 10.03
C ARG A 140 -17.27 6.07 11.16
N ARG A 141 -16.55 5.24 11.92
CA ARG A 141 -15.57 5.70 12.93
C ARG A 141 -14.37 6.45 12.33
N ARG A 142 -14.24 6.49 11.00
CA ARG A 142 -13.23 7.29 10.28
C ARG A 142 -13.67 8.75 10.07
N ILE A 143 -14.97 9.03 10.08
CA ILE A 143 -15.55 10.32 9.67
C ILE A 143 -15.89 11.21 10.89
N GLY A 144 -16.03 10.63 12.08
CA GLY A 144 -16.21 11.35 13.36
C GLY A 144 -15.04 11.13 14.30
#